data_AF-A0A1F6F0P5-F1
#
_entry.id   AF-A0A1F6F0P5-F1
#
_cell.length_a   1.000
_cell.length_b   1.000
_cell.length_c   1.000
_cell.angle_alpha   90.00
_cell.angle_beta   90.00
_cell.angle_gamma   90.00
#
_symmetry.space_group_name_H-M   'P 1'
#
loop_
_entity.id
_entity.type
_entity.pdbx_description
1 polymer ?
#
loop_
_entity_poly.entity_id
_entity_poly.type
_entity_poly.pdbx_seq_one_letter_code
_entity_poly.pdbx_strand_id
1 'polypeptide(L)'
;MGRLLSSYKMYVFIALGIIAALGALWWSLSGETPTNSLLTTQSANGGVPGDKELVDTLLQLRAVSLSGTIFLDPSFMILRDFGTQIVPEPVGRPNPFLPLTSRPTSTKAAGTLLFTPPRR
;
A
#
# COMPACT_ATOMS: atom_id res chain seq x y z
N MET A 1 -13.03 57.57 -53.96
CA MET A 1 -13.39 56.61 -52.90
C MET A 1 -12.30 55.52 -52.76
N GLY A 2 -11.08 55.84 -52.29
CA GLY A 2 -9.98 54.85 -52.31
C GLY A 2 -8.91 54.96 -51.23
N ARG A 3 -8.98 55.96 -50.34
CA ARG A 3 -7.96 56.22 -49.31
C ARG A 3 -8.31 55.68 -47.92
N LEU A 4 -9.57 55.28 -47.72
CA LEU A 4 -10.01 54.56 -46.50
C LEU A 4 -9.52 53.11 -46.55
N LEU A 5 -9.66 52.46 -47.73
CA LEU A 5 -8.66 51.63 -48.41
C LEU A 5 -7.43 51.14 -47.61
N SER A 6 -6.45 52.03 -47.50
CA SER A 6 -5.06 51.70 -47.13
C SER A 6 -4.82 51.66 -45.63
N SER A 7 -5.53 52.50 -44.86
CA SER A 7 -5.32 52.56 -43.41
C SER A 7 -5.95 51.36 -42.73
N TYR A 8 -7.13 50.89 -43.18
CA TYR A 8 -7.69 49.65 -42.63
C TYR A 8 -6.89 48.42 -43.04
N LYS A 9 -6.19 48.40 -44.18
CA LYS A 9 -5.39 47.24 -44.58
C LYS A 9 -4.37 46.90 -43.50
N MET A 10 -3.73 47.91 -42.91
CA MET A 10 -2.84 47.72 -41.76
C MET A 10 -3.56 47.13 -40.55
N TYR A 11 -4.72 47.68 -40.17
CA TYR A 11 -5.53 47.14 -39.06
C TYR A 11 -6.06 45.73 -39.33
N VAL A 12 -6.38 45.40 -40.59
CA VAL A 12 -6.81 44.06 -41.02
C VAL A 12 -5.67 43.06 -40.90
N PHE A 13 -4.44 43.42 -41.28
CA PHE A 13 -3.28 42.54 -41.07
C PHE A 13 -2.97 42.33 -39.59
N ILE A 14 -3.09 43.36 -38.76
CA ILE A 14 -2.92 43.25 -37.30
C ILE A 14 -4.01 42.34 -36.70
N ALA A 15 -5.27 42.56 -37.07
CA ALA A 15 -6.38 41.75 -36.61
C ALA A 15 -6.23 40.29 -37.05
N LEU A 16 -5.79 40.03 -38.29
CA LEU A 16 -5.52 38.69 -38.79
C LEU A 16 -4.40 38.00 -38.01
N GLY A 17 -3.34 38.73 -37.65
CA GLY A 17 -2.25 38.22 -36.80
C GLY A 17 -2.72 37.85 -35.40
N ILE A 18 -3.58 38.66 -34.78
CA ILE A 18 -4.16 38.37 -33.46
C ILE A 18 -5.07 37.14 -33.53
N ILE A 19 -5.91 37.04 -34.56
CA ILE A 19 -6.80 35.88 -34.77
C ILE A 19 -5.98 34.61 -34.99
N ALA A 20 -4.91 34.68 -35.78
CA ALA A 20 -4.01 33.54 -35.99
C ALA A 20 -3.28 33.14 -34.71
N ALA A 21 -2.82 34.09 -33.90
CA ALA A 21 -2.16 33.83 -32.63
C ALA A 21 -3.12 33.19 -31.60
N LEU A 22 -4.35 33.70 -31.50
CA LEU A 22 -5.40 33.13 -30.65
C LEU A 22 -5.82 31.74 -31.15
N GLY A 23 -5.92 31.54 -32.46
CA GLY A 23 -6.21 30.24 -33.07
C GLY A 23 -5.10 29.22 -32.81
N ALA A 24 -3.83 29.62 -32.91
CA ALA A 24 -2.68 28.77 -32.59
C ALA A 24 -2.60 28.43 -31.10
N LEU A 25 -2.89 29.40 -30.23
CA LEU A 25 -2.95 29.18 -28.78
C LEU A 25 -4.10 28.24 -28.42
N TRP A 26 -5.26 28.41 -29.04
CA TRP A 26 -6.43 27.55 -28.86
C TRP A 26 -6.17 26.12 -29.37
N TRP A 27 -5.54 25.97 -30.54
CA TRP A 27 -5.19 24.66 -31.10
C TRP A 27 -4.13 23.94 -30.24
N SER A 28 -3.14 24.68 -29.74
CA SER A 28 -2.13 24.17 -28.80
C SER A 28 -2.75 23.69 -27.49
N LEU A 29 -3.74 24.43 -26.95
CA LEU A 29 -4.39 24.09 -25.69
C LEU A 29 -5.53 23.06 -25.84
N SER A 30 -6.02 22.83 -27.06
CA SER A 30 -7.06 21.83 -27.35
C SER A 30 -6.50 20.42 -27.61
N GLY A 31 -5.17 20.28 -27.72
CA GLY A 31 -4.49 19.00 -27.69
C GLY A 31 -4.48 18.43 -26.27
N GLU A 32 -4.93 17.18 -26.13
CA GLU A 32 -5.13 16.44 -24.88
C GLU A 32 -6.29 16.90 -23.98
N THR A 33 -7.47 16.33 -24.24
CA THR A 33 -8.35 15.88 -23.16
C THR A 33 -7.68 14.69 -22.47
N PRO A 34 -7.26 14.76 -21.19
CA PRO A 34 -6.90 13.55 -20.48
C PRO A 34 -8.16 12.71 -20.31
N THR A 35 -8.29 11.68 -21.14
CA THR A 35 -9.29 10.64 -20.93
C THR A 35 -8.93 9.93 -19.63
N ASN A 36 -9.64 10.31 -18.56
CA ASN A 36 -9.68 9.62 -17.27
C ASN A 36 -8.31 9.45 -16.59
N SER A 37 -7.96 10.38 -15.71
CA SER A 37 -7.12 10.01 -14.56
C SER A 37 -7.84 10.34 -13.27
N LEU A 38 -8.50 9.33 -12.72
CA LEU A 38 -8.98 9.29 -11.33
C LEU A 38 -7.79 9.26 -10.32
N LEU A 39 -6.56 9.35 -10.81
CA LEU A 39 -5.35 9.46 -10.00
C LEU A 39 -4.89 10.92 -10.05
N THR A 40 -5.43 11.73 -9.15
CA THR A 40 -4.72 12.93 -8.70
C THR A 40 -3.58 12.47 -7.80
N THR A 41 -2.34 12.55 -8.28
CA THR A 41 -1.19 12.51 -7.38
C THR A 41 -1.18 13.85 -6.67
N GLN A 42 -1.82 13.91 -5.50
CA GLN A 42 -1.56 14.99 -4.56
C GLN A 42 -0.06 14.90 -4.27
N SER A 43 0.71 15.91 -4.69
CA SER A 43 2.09 16.07 -4.30
C SER A 43 2.10 16.27 -2.79
N ALA A 44 2.06 15.16 -2.06
CA ALA A 44 2.28 15.12 -0.65
C ALA A 44 3.75 15.50 -0.47
N ASN A 45 3.98 16.76 -0.16
CA ASN A 45 5.22 17.25 0.43
C ASN A 45 5.42 16.67 1.86
N GLY A 46 5.09 15.39 2.04
CA GLY A 46 4.94 14.69 3.31
C GLY A 46 4.44 13.25 3.14
N GLY A 47 4.76 12.57 2.04
CA GLY A 47 4.56 11.13 1.92
C GLY A 47 5.39 10.40 2.98
N VAL A 48 4.76 9.49 3.72
CA VAL A 48 5.43 8.71 4.76
C VAL A 48 6.58 7.95 4.07
N PRO A 49 7.82 7.98 4.61
CA PRO A 49 8.99 7.41 3.94
C PRO A 49 8.86 5.91 3.57
N GLY A 50 7.89 5.19 4.16
CA GLY A 50 7.61 3.78 3.84
C GLY A 50 6.79 3.52 2.57
N ASP A 51 6.04 4.50 2.05
CA ASP A 51 5.13 4.26 0.91
C ASP A 51 5.90 3.97 -0.38
N LYS A 52 7.03 4.64 -0.56
CA LYS A 52 7.93 4.41 -1.70
C LYS A 52 8.64 3.06 -1.61
N GLU A 53 9.11 2.68 -0.42
CA GLU A 53 9.79 1.41 -0.18
C GLU A 53 8.84 0.22 -0.42
N LEU A 54 7.58 0.34 0.01
CA LEU A 54 6.56 -0.67 -0.24
C LEU A 54 6.27 -0.82 -1.74
N VAL A 55 6.13 0.30 -2.48
CA VAL A 55 5.91 0.27 -3.93
C VAL A 55 7.11 -0.32 -4.67
N ASP A 56 8.34 0.04 -4.29
CA ASP A 56 9.56 -0.53 -4.86
C ASP A 56 9.65 -2.04 -4.60
N THR A 57 9.31 -2.49 -3.39
CA THR A 57 9.28 -3.92 -3.01
C THR A 57 8.21 -4.69 -3.79
N LEU A 58 7.02 -4.10 -3.95
CA LEU A 58 5.93 -4.70 -4.74
C LEU A 58 6.28 -4.80 -6.23
N LEU A 59 6.99 -3.80 -6.77
CA LEU A 59 7.50 -3.85 -8.14
C LEU A 59 8.56 -4.96 -8.30
N GLN A 60 9.43 -5.12 -7.31
CA GLN A 60 10.46 -6.16 -7.30
C GLN A 60 9.85 -7.56 -7.20
N LEU A 61 8.87 -7.78 -6.33
CA LEU A 61 8.13 -9.05 -6.21
C LEU A 61 7.34 -9.39 -7.48
N ARG A 62 6.77 -8.40 -8.17
CA ARG A 62 6.08 -8.60 -9.46
C ARG A 62 7.01 -9.17 -10.53
N ALA A 63 8.29 -8.80 -10.51
CA ALA A 63 9.29 -9.28 -11.47
C ALA A 63 9.80 -10.70 -11.14
N VAL A 64 9.48 -11.25 -9.97
CA VAL A 64 9.88 -12.60 -9.59
C VAL A 64 8.87 -13.61 -10.14
N SER A 65 9.08 -14.03 -11.39
CA SER A 65 8.41 -15.23 -11.92
C SER A 65 9.20 -16.47 -11.49
N LEU A 66 8.62 -17.35 -10.68
CA LEU A 66 9.22 -18.66 -10.42
C LEU A 66 9.08 -19.54 -11.68
N SER A 67 10.19 -19.71 -12.41
CA SER A 67 10.28 -20.69 -13.47
C SER A 67 10.46 -22.09 -12.86
N GLY A 68 9.49 -22.99 -13.07
CA GLY A 68 9.56 -24.39 -12.62
C GLY A 68 10.63 -25.24 -13.32
N THR A 69 11.51 -24.63 -14.10
CA THR A 69 12.58 -25.32 -14.82
C THR A 69 13.62 -25.96 -13.90
N ILE A 70 13.72 -25.52 -12.65
CA ILE A 70 14.57 -26.19 -11.64
C ILE A 70 14.14 -27.65 -11.41
N PHE A 71 12.85 -27.95 -11.58
CA PHE A 71 12.30 -29.29 -11.47
C PHE A 71 12.63 -30.17 -12.68
N LEU A 72 13.24 -29.63 -13.74
CA LEU A 72 13.68 -30.41 -14.91
C LEU A 72 15.16 -30.80 -14.81
N ASP A 73 15.90 -30.24 -13.85
CA ASP A 73 17.31 -30.56 -13.65
C ASP A 73 17.45 -32.00 -13.12
N PRO A 74 18.26 -32.86 -13.76
CA PRO A 74 18.56 -34.20 -13.23
C PRO A 74 19.07 -34.19 -11.79
N SER A 75 19.77 -33.13 -11.38
CA SER A 75 20.25 -32.92 -10.02
C SER A 75 19.09 -32.76 -9.03
N PHE A 76 18.00 -32.09 -9.44
CA PHE A 76 16.80 -31.95 -8.64
C PHE A 76 16.03 -33.28 -8.53
N MET A 77 16.04 -34.10 -9.60
CA MET A 77 15.42 -35.43 -9.60
C MET A 77 16.10 -36.43 -8.65
N ILE A 78 17.37 -36.21 -8.34
CA ILE A 78 18.15 -37.04 -7.42
C ILE A 78 17.99 -36.55 -5.97
N LEU A 79 17.42 -35.37 -5.75
CA LEU A 79 17.27 -34.79 -4.43
C LEU A 79 16.26 -35.63 -3.62
N ARG A 80 16.78 -36.34 -2.63
CA ARG A 80 15.98 -37.13 -1.69
C ARG A 80 15.49 -36.22 -0.58
N ASP A 81 14.19 -36.21 -0.34
CA ASP A 81 13.61 -35.57 0.83
C ASP A 81 14.01 -36.34 2.10
N PHE A 82 14.48 -35.61 3.11
CA PHE A 82 14.86 -36.14 4.43
C PHE A 82 13.87 -35.73 5.53
N GLY A 83 12.72 -35.17 5.15
CA GLY A 83 11.64 -34.86 6.07
C GLY A 83 11.21 -36.10 6.85
N THR A 84 11.10 -35.96 8.16
CA THR A 84 10.48 -36.96 9.01
C THR A 84 9.01 -36.61 9.21
N GLN A 85 8.13 -37.60 9.10
CA GLN A 85 6.72 -37.36 9.39
C GLN A 85 6.56 -37.13 10.89
N ILE A 86 6.06 -35.95 11.27
CA ILE A 86 5.79 -35.61 12.66
C ILE A 86 4.44 -36.24 13.03
N VAL A 87 4.46 -37.11 14.04
CA VAL A 87 3.23 -37.63 14.64
C VAL A 87 2.61 -36.51 15.48
N PRO A 88 1.33 -36.17 15.27
CA PRO A 88 0.65 -35.16 16.08
C PRO A 88 0.68 -35.56 17.57
N GLU A 89 1.25 -34.70 18.40
CA GLU A 89 1.20 -34.88 19.85
C GLU A 89 -0.16 -34.40 20.38
N PRO A 90 -0.73 -35.08 21.40
CA PRO A 90 -1.94 -34.60 22.06
C PRO A 90 -1.68 -33.24 22.72
N VAL A 91 -2.74 -32.43 22.85
CA VAL A 91 -2.65 -31.14 23.54
C VAL A 91 -2.06 -31.33 24.94
N GLY A 92 -1.03 -30.54 25.27
CA GLY A 92 -0.33 -30.61 26.54
C GLY A 92 -1.16 -30.13 27.74
N ARG A 93 -0.48 -29.83 28.85
CA ARG A 93 -1.17 -29.27 30.03
C ARG A 93 -1.77 -27.89 29.69
N PRO A 94 -2.96 -27.56 30.24
CA PRO A 94 -3.50 -26.20 30.16
C PRO A 94 -2.46 -25.17 30.60
N ASN A 95 -2.39 -24.03 29.89
CA ASN A 95 -1.43 -22.97 30.18
C ASN A 95 -1.67 -22.42 31.61
N PRO A 96 -0.73 -22.61 32.57
CA PRO A 96 -0.91 -22.14 33.94
C PRO A 96 -0.80 -20.61 34.08
N PHE A 97 -0.42 -19.91 33.00
CA PHE A 97 -0.36 -18.45 32.91
C PHE A 97 -1.53 -17.85 32.12
N LEU A 98 -2.56 -18.63 31.78
CA LEU A 98 -3.81 -18.07 31.26
C LEU A 98 -4.30 -17.00 32.24
N PRO A 99 -4.54 -15.75 31.78
CA PRO A 99 -5.05 -14.71 32.66
C PRO A 99 -6.32 -15.22 33.32
N LEU A 100 -6.32 -15.26 34.66
CA LEU A 100 -7.54 -15.49 35.39
C LEU A 100 -8.47 -14.36 34.99
N THR A 101 -9.57 -14.66 34.28
CA THR A 101 -10.64 -13.68 34.07
C THR A 101 -10.94 -13.09 35.43
N SER A 102 -10.62 -11.80 35.59
CA SER A 102 -10.55 -11.12 36.86
C SER A 102 -11.92 -11.14 37.54
N ARG A 103 -12.11 -12.10 38.45
CA ARG A 103 -13.03 -11.90 39.56
C ARG A 103 -12.20 -11.43 40.74
N PRO A 104 -12.07 -10.11 40.96
CA PRO A 104 -11.56 -9.62 42.23
C PRO A 104 -12.57 -10.00 43.31
N THR A 105 -12.39 -11.17 43.90
CA THR A 105 -13.04 -11.48 45.18
C THR A 105 -12.18 -10.80 46.24
N SER A 106 -12.40 -9.50 46.41
CA SER A 106 -12.02 -8.80 47.63
C SER A 106 -12.88 -9.38 48.76
N THR A 107 -12.49 -10.54 49.28
CA THR A 107 -12.94 -11.00 50.59
C THR A 107 -11.87 -10.57 51.58
N LYS A 108 -12.08 -9.35 52.08
CA LYS A 108 -11.44 -8.77 53.25
C LYS A 108 -11.18 -9.86 54.31
N ALA A 109 -9.91 -9.99 54.70
CA ALA A 109 -9.46 -10.90 55.74
C ALA A 109 -10.26 -10.68 57.04
N ALA A 110 -11.16 -11.62 57.35
CA ALA A 110 -11.65 -11.83 58.70
C ALA A 110 -10.68 -12.83 59.36
N GLY A 111 -9.61 -12.30 59.95
CA GLY A 111 -8.76 -13.09 60.82
C GLY A 111 -9.57 -13.56 62.02
N THR A 112 -9.88 -14.84 62.10
CA THR A 112 -10.29 -15.48 63.36
C THR A 112 -10.09 -17.01 63.27
N LEU A 113 -9.09 -17.48 64.04
CA LEU A 113 -8.93 -18.81 64.63
C LEU A 113 -8.54 -19.98 63.69
N LEU A 114 -7.24 -20.12 63.44
CA LEU A 114 -6.64 -21.33 62.85
C LEU A 114 -5.56 -21.96 63.74
N PHE A 115 -5.68 -21.78 65.05
CA PHE A 115 -4.92 -22.53 66.04
C PHE A 115 -5.81 -22.92 67.23
N THR A 116 -6.15 -24.20 67.32
CA THR A 116 -6.47 -24.87 68.59
C THR A 116 -5.82 -26.25 68.53
N PRO A 117 -4.70 -26.48 69.24
CA PRO A 117 -4.09 -27.81 69.27
C PRO A 117 -4.94 -28.78 70.11
N PRO A 118 -4.97 -30.09 69.77
CA PRO A 118 -5.66 -31.10 70.56
C PRO A 118 -4.95 -31.33 71.91
N ARG A 119 -5.69 -31.25 73.02
CA ARG A 119 -5.22 -31.72 74.34
C ARG A 119 -5.16 -33.25 74.32
N ARG A 120 -3.96 -33.82 74.53
CA ARG A 120 -3.78 -35.18 75.05
C ARG A 120 -3.44 -35.10 76.53
#